data_AF-A0A8D9A5C2-F1
#
_entry.id   AF-A0A8D9A5C2-F1
#
_cell.length_a   1.000
_cell.length_b   1.000
_cell.length_c   1.000
_cell.angle_alpha   90.00
_cell.angle_beta   90.00
_cell.angle_gamma   90.00
#
_symmetry.space_group_name_H-M   'P 1'
#
loop_
_entity.id
_entity.type
_entity.pdbx_description
1 polymer ?
#
loop_
_entity_poly.entity_id
_entity_poly.type
_entity_poly.pdbx_seq_one_letter_code
_entity_poly.pdbx_strand_id
1 'polypeptide(L)'
;MYAYYKKLVYFSTECIFAPNAYRGHARTFLKHLEKIRPASIMDIIHSGEQFSIKQGVKLPNREVCKLCGYLSSQPMCKACSLLEGLNKGLPKLSLSKQSVQNRIRSENEAKLQQAVSQAKLQQAVAQL
;
A
#
# COMPACT_ATOMS: atom_id res chain seq x y z
N MET A 1 -26.14 12.72 14.05
CA MET A 1 -27.54 13.03 14.39
C MET A 1 -28.54 12.04 13.78
N TYR A 2 -28.49 11.75 12.48
CA TYR A 2 -29.44 10.81 11.85
C TYR A 2 -29.40 9.38 12.42
N ALA A 3 -28.21 8.78 12.55
CA ALA A 3 -28.05 7.42 13.07
C ALA A 3 -28.55 7.26 14.52
N TYR A 4 -28.34 8.28 15.35
CA TYR A 4 -28.85 8.33 16.72
C TYR A 4 -30.39 8.40 16.75
N TYR A 5 -30.99 9.30 15.97
CA TYR A 5 -32.45 9.44 15.88
C TYR A 5 -33.13 8.13 15.41
N LYS A 6 -32.52 7.44 14.44
CA LYS A 6 -33.01 6.15 13.93
C LYS A 6 -32.61 4.95 14.78
N LYS A 7 -31.93 5.15 15.92
CA LYS A 7 -31.45 4.09 16.83
C LYS A 7 -30.68 2.98 16.09
N LEU A 8 -29.87 3.37 15.10
CA LEU A 8 -29.02 2.42 14.36
C LEU A 8 -27.83 2.01 15.22
N VAL A 9 -27.41 0.75 15.11
CA VAL A 9 -26.17 0.29 15.73
C VAL A 9 -25.00 0.88 14.96
N TYR A 10 -24.12 1.63 15.63
CA TYR A 10 -22.92 2.21 15.04
C TYR A 10 -21.74 2.15 16.02
N PHE A 11 -20.53 2.18 15.49
CA PHE A 11 -19.27 2.21 16.26
C PHE A 11 -18.68 3.63 16.20
N SER A 12 -18.32 4.18 17.36
CA SER A 12 -17.74 5.53 17.48
C SER A 12 -16.26 5.52 17.88
N THR A 13 -15.73 4.38 18.28
CA THR A 13 -14.34 4.26 18.74
C THR A 13 -13.37 4.22 17.58
N GLU A 14 -12.25 4.92 17.74
CA GLU A 14 -11.19 4.95 16.74
C GLU A 14 -10.34 3.68 16.79
N CYS A 15 -9.65 3.38 15.69
CA CYS A 15 -8.80 2.20 15.60
C CYS A 15 -7.48 2.42 16.36
N ILE A 16 -7.19 1.54 17.33
CA ILE A 16 -5.94 1.58 18.11
C ILE A 16 -4.67 1.43 17.27
N PHE A 17 -4.78 0.81 16.09
CA PHE A 17 -3.66 0.60 15.18
C PHE A 17 -3.37 1.79 14.26
N ALA A 18 -4.19 2.85 14.30
CA ALA A 18 -4.06 4.02 13.44
C ALA A 18 -4.27 5.36 14.19
N PRO A 19 -3.52 5.63 15.27
CA PRO A 19 -3.75 6.82 16.10
C PRO A 19 -3.43 8.14 15.36
N ASN A 20 -2.47 8.14 14.44
CA ASN A 20 -2.02 9.32 13.70
C ASN A 20 -2.48 9.31 12.24
N ALA A 21 -3.73 8.90 11.99
CA ALA A 21 -4.24 8.82 10.62
C ALA A 21 -4.35 10.22 9.99
N TYR A 22 -3.57 10.49 8.92
CA TYR A 22 -3.53 11.80 8.26
C TYR A 22 -4.91 12.31 7.78
N ARG A 23 -5.82 11.38 7.44
CA ARG A 23 -7.19 11.71 7.04
C ARG A 23 -7.96 12.47 8.14
N GLY A 24 -7.64 12.28 9.42
CA GLY A 24 -8.22 13.02 10.53
C GLY A 24 -7.86 14.51 10.48
N HIS A 25 -6.58 14.83 10.26
CA HIS A 25 -6.13 16.22 10.11
C HIS A 25 -6.81 16.94 8.95
N ALA A 26 -6.94 16.29 7.79
CA ALA A 26 -7.63 16.86 6.64
C ALA A 26 -9.11 17.13 6.94
N ARG A 27 -9.80 16.23 7.66
CA ARG A 27 -11.20 16.42 8.08
C ARG A 27 -11.33 17.61 9.03
N THR A 28 -10.46 17.70 10.04
CA THR A 28 -10.46 18.82 11.00
C THR A 28 -10.23 20.15 10.30
N PHE A 29 -9.28 20.20 9.36
CA PHE A 29 -9.04 21.39 8.54
C PHE A 29 -10.29 21.80 7.73
N LEU A 30 -10.94 20.86 7.04
CA LEU A 30 -12.18 21.14 6.32
C LEU A 30 -13.30 21.65 7.23
N LYS A 31 -13.39 21.15 8.48
CA LYS A 31 -14.34 21.65 9.48
C LYS A 31 -14.01 23.05 9.98
N HIS A 32 -12.73 23.40 10.07
CA HIS A 32 -12.33 24.79 10.36
C HIS A 32 -12.73 25.74 9.22
N LEU A 33 -12.61 25.31 7.96
CA LEU A 33 -13.09 26.11 6.81
C LEU A 33 -14.61 26.26 6.81
N GLU A 34 -15.34 25.18 7.07
CA GLU A 34 -16.80 25.19 7.17
C GLU A 34 -17.31 26.17 8.25
N LYS A 35 -16.58 26.29 9.37
CA LYS A 35 -16.90 27.26 10.43
C LYS A 35 -16.85 28.71 9.94
N ILE A 36 -15.99 29.04 8.98
CA ILE A 36 -15.87 30.38 8.39
C ILE A 36 -16.89 30.56 7.26
N ARG A 37 -16.98 29.57 6.35
CA ARG A 37 -17.91 29.55 5.22
C ARG A 37 -18.65 28.19 5.19
N PRO A 38 -19.96 28.14 5.50
CA PRO A 38 -20.71 26.89 5.57
C PRO A 38 -20.71 26.07 4.28
N ALA A 39 -20.64 26.73 3.11
CA ALA A 39 -20.64 26.07 1.80
C ALA A 39 -19.30 25.42 1.42
N SER A 40 -18.22 25.64 2.17
CA SER A 40 -16.85 25.26 1.78
C SER A 40 -16.70 23.80 1.34
N ILE A 41 -17.34 22.86 2.06
CA ILE A 41 -17.25 21.44 1.72
C ILE A 41 -17.95 21.15 0.39
N MET A 42 -19.14 21.70 0.17
CA MET A 42 -19.89 21.52 -1.08
C MET A 42 -19.20 22.18 -2.27
N ASP A 43 -18.64 23.37 -2.07
CA ASP A 43 -17.90 24.08 -3.11
C ASP A 43 -16.66 23.27 -3.57
N ILE A 44 -15.93 22.66 -2.63
CA ILE A 44 -14.79 21.78 -2.93
C ILE A 44 -15.24 20.54 -3.73
N ILE A 45 -16.39 19.94 -3.37
CA ILE A 45 -16.93 18.78 -4.10
C ILE A 45 -17.30 19.19 -5.53
N HIS A 46 -18.07 20.26 -5.71
CA HIS A 46 -18.45 20.73 -7.03
C HIS A 46 -17.24 21.12 -7.89
N SER A 47 -16.24 21.79 -7.31
CA SER A 47 -14.98 22.07 -7.98
C SER A 47 -14.24 20.79 -8.40
N GLY A 48 -14.31 19.73 -7.60
CA GLY A 48 -13.70 18.43 -7.90
C GLY A 48 -14.44 17.64 -8.98
N GLU A 49 -15.77 17.70 -9.00
CA GLU A 49 -16.60 17.06 -10.04
C GLU A 49 -16.43 17.74 -11.40
N GLN A 50 -16.29 19.07 -11.42
CA GLN A 50 -16.03 19.84 -12.63
C GLN A 50 -14.55 19.79 -13.06
N PHE A 51 -13.67 19.19 -12.25
CA PHE A 51 -12.25 19.11 -12.56
C PHE A 51 -11.99 18.19 -13.75
N SER A 52 -11.56 18.76 -14.88
CA SER A 52 -11.17 18.00 -16.06
C SER A 52 -9.65 17.82 -16.14
N ILE A 53 -9.22 16.61 -16.48
CA ILE A 53 -7.81 16.29 -16.70
C ILE A 53 -7.46 16.67 -18.15
N LYS A 54 -6.32 17.35 -18.36
CA LYS A 54 -5.82 17.69 -19.69
C LYS A 54 -5.67 16.42 -20.55
N GLN A 55 -6.06 16.52 -21.82
CA GLN A 55 -5.82 15.43 -22.77
C GLN A 55 -4.31 15.24 -23.02
N GLY A 56 -3.87 13.99 -23.18
CA GLY A 56 -2.46 13.64 -23.41
C GLY A 56 -1.64 13.26 -22.16
N VAL A 57 -2.26 13.17 -20.98
CA VAL A 57 -1.60 12.59 -19.80
C VAL A 57 -1.42 11.09 -20.01
N LYS A 58 -0.21 10.57 -19.75
CA LYS A 58 0.05 9.12 -19.76
C LYS A 58 -0.67 8.47 -18.56
N LEU A 59 -1.74 7.74 -18.83
CA LEU A 59 -2.37 6.89 -17.82
C LEU A 59 -1.58 5.57 -17.69
N PRO A 60 -1.48 4.98 -16.49
CA PRO A 60 -0.90 3.65 -16.32
C PRO A 60 -1.77 2.60 -17.01
N ASN A 61 -1.12 1.57 -17.56
CA ASN A 61 -1.83 0.44 -18.17
C ASN A 61 -2.67 -0.29 -17.11
N ARG A 62 -3.92 -0.61 -17.48
CA ARG A 62 -4.82 -1.42 -16.65
C ARG A 62 -4.64 -2.87 -17.03
N GLU A 63 -4.17 -3.66 -16.09
CA GLU A 63 -4.00 -5.11 -16.21
C GLU A 63 -4.79 -5.83 -15.11
N VAL A 64 -4.76 -7.15 -15.15
CA VAL A 64 -5.38 -8.02 -14.15
C VAL A 64 -4.29 -8.76 -13.39
N CYS A 65 -4.40 -8.79 -12.06
CA CYS A 65 -3.49 -9.54 -11.20
C CYS A 65 -3.56 -11.03 -11.52
N LYS A 66 -2.42 -11.65 -11.84
CA LYS A 66 -2.33 -13.08 -12.20
C LYS A 66 -2.71 -14.03 -11.05
N LEU A 67 -2.65 -13.58 -9.80
CA LEU A 67 -2.83 -14.44 -8.62
C LEU A 67 -4.23 -14.33 -8.00
N CYS A 68 -4.84 -13.14 -7.99
CA CYS A 68 -6.17 -12.93 -7.42
C CYS A 68 -7.25 -12.47 -8.42
N GLY A 69 -6.89 -12.14 -9.66
CA GLY A 69 -7.84 -11.71 -10.68
C GLY A 69 -8.37 -10.27 -10.55
N TYR A 70 -7.90 -9.49 -9.57
CA TYR A 70 -8.32 -8.08 -9.42
C TYR A 70 -7.54 -7.12 -10.32
N LEU A 71 -8.16 -5.97 -10.60
CA LEU A 71 -7.56 -4.84 -11.34
C LEU A 71 -6.23 -4.40 -10.70
N SER A 72 -5.21 -4.23 -11.54
CA SER A 72 -3.87 -3.86 -11.11
C SER A 72 -3.17 -3.05 -12.21
N SER A 73 -2.19 -2.22 -11.83
CA SER A 73 -1.30 -1.53 -12.78
C SER A 73 0.00 -2.30 -13.04
N GLN A 74 0.08 -3.52 -12.50
CA GLN A 74 1.23 -4.43 -12.54
C GLN A 74 0.69 -5.86 -12.63
N PRO A 75 1.47 -6.85 -13.14
CA PRO A 75 1.02 -8.23 -13.26
C PRO A 75 0.63 -8.88 -11.92
N MET A 76 1.17 -8.38 -10.81
CA MET A 76 0.82 -8.77 -9.44
C MET A 76 0.37 -7.53 -8.67
N CYS A 77 -0.80 -7.59 -8.02
CA CYS A 77 -1.29 -6.47 -7.24
C CYS A 77 -0.48 -6.29 -5.94
N LYS A 78 -0.48 -5.06 -5.42
CA LYS A 78 0.33 -4.74 -4.23
C LYS A 78 -0.07 -5.55 -3.00
N ALA A 79 -1.35 -5.88 -2.86
CA ALA A 79 -1.85 -6.72 -1.78
C ALA A 79 -1.28 -8.15 -1.86
N CYS A 80 -1.32 -8.79 -3.03
CA CYS A 80 -0.74 -10.12 -3.22
C CYS A 80 0.77 -10.13 -2.98
N SER A 81 1.50 -9.12 -3.48
CA SER A 81 2.93 -8.97 -3.22
C SER A 81 3.24 -8.82 -1.72
N LEU A 82 2.40 -8.09 -0.98
CA LEU A 82 2.54 -7.94 0.47
C LEU A 82 2.31 -9.27 1.20
N LEU A 83 1.23 -9.99 0.86
CA LEU A 83 0.92 -11.30 1.46
C LEU A 83 2.03 -12.33 1.20
N GLU A 84 2.57 -12.36 -0.02
CA GLU A 84 3.68 -13.25 -0.35
C GLU A 84 4.93 -12.93 0.49
N GLY A 85 5.24 -11.64 0.67
CA GLY A 85 6.33 -11.21 1.54
C GLY A 85 6.13 -11.59 3.00
N LEU A 86 4.90 -11.50 3.52
CA LEU A 86 4.57 -11.91 4.88
C LEU A 86 4.71 -13.43 5.06
N ASN A 87 4.18 -14.23 4.13
CA ASN A 87 4.27 -15.69 4.19
C ASN A 87 5.72 -16.21 4.09
N LYS A 88 6.60 -15.46 3.41
CA LYS A 88 8.04 -15.77 3.32
C LYS A 88 8.88 -15.21 4.47
N GLY A 89 8.26 -14.52 5.44
CA GLY A 89 8.99 -13.86 6.54
C GLY A 89 9.83 -12.64 6.11
N LEU A 90 9.57 -12.08 4.93
CA LEU A 90 10.30 -10.96 4.32
C LEU A 90 9.41 -9.72 4.10
N PRO A 91 8.80 -9.14 5.16
CA PRO A 91 7.84 -8.03 5.02
C PRO A 91 8.46 -6.74 4.48
N LYS A 92 9.76 -6.51 4.74
CA LYS A 92 10.46 -5.30 4.29
C LYS A 92 10.69 -5.28 2.77
N LEU A 93 10.74 -6.46 2.13
CA LEU A 93 10.96 -6.56 0.69
C LEU A 93 9.73 -6.06 -0.07
N SER A 94 8.51 -6.38 0.36
CA SER A 94 7.29 -5.95 -0.32
C SER A 94 6.94 -4.47 -0.08
N LEU A 95 7.42 -3.85 1.00
CA LEU A 95 7.11 -2.45 1.34
C LEU A 95 8.17 -1.43 0.89
N SER A 96 9.40 -1.87 0.60
CA SER A 96 10.50 -0.99 0.25
C SER A 96 10.43 -0.49 -1.21
N LYS A 97 11.11 0.63 -1.49
CA LYS A 97 11.25 1.17 -2.85
C LYS A 97 12.00 0.18 -3.74
N GLN A 98 11.72 0.17 -5.05
CA GLN A 98 12.35 -0.73 -6.03
C GLN A 98 13.89 -0.75 -5.93
N SER A 99 14.51 0.41 -5.69
CA SER A 99 15.97 0.53 -5.53
C SER A 99 16.51 -0.22 -4.31
N VAL A 100 15.75 -0.23 -3.21
CA VAL A 100 16.10 -0.94 -1.98
C VAL A 100 15.81 -2.44 -2.13
N GLN A 101 14.72 -2.80 -2.79
CA GLN A 101 14.39 -4.19 -3.11
C GLN A 101 15.50 -4.86 -3.92
N ASN A 102 16.00 -4.17 -4.96
CA ASN A 102 17.05 -4.70 -5.82
C ASN A 102 18.36 -4.93 -5.06
N ARG A 103 18.74 -4.04 -4.13
CA ARG A 103 19.91 -4.21 -3.27
C ARG A 103 19.76 -5.42 -2.33
N ILE A 104 18.63 -5.54 -1.64
CA ILE A 104 18.35 -6.67 -0.74
C ILE A 104 18.38 -7.99 -1.52
N ARG A 105 17.84 -8.00 -2.74
CA ARG A 105 17.84 -9.19 -3.60
C ARG A 105 19.25 -9.58 -4.04
N SER A 106 20.08 -8.63 -4.48
CA SER A 106 21.48 -8.92 -4.82
C SER A 106 22.31 -9.42 -3.64
N GLU A 107 22.08 -8.86 -2.45
CA GLU A 107 22.76 -9.30 -1.23
C GLU A 107 22.34 -10.72 -0.82
N ASN A 108 21.05 -11.04 -0.93
CA ASN A 108 20.53 -12.36 -0.63
C ASN A 108 20.99 -13.41 -1.65
N GLU A 109 21.04 -13.06 -2.94
CA GLU A 109 21.55 -13.93 -4.00
C GLU A 109 23.05 -14.22 -3.81
N ALA A 110 23.86 -13.22 -3.44
CA ALA A 110 25.28 -13.41 -3.14
C ALA A 110 25.51 -14.32 -1.91
N LYS A 111 24.73 -14.13 -0.83
CA LYS A 111 24.79 -14.98 0.37
C LYS A 111 24.37 -16.42 0.07
N LEU A 112 23.32 -16.61 -0.74
CA LEU A 112 22.87 -17.94 -1.13
C LEU A 112 23.93 -18.65 -1.99
N GLN A 113 24.56 -17.94 -2.92
CA GLN A 113 25.65 -18.49 -3.74
C GLN A 113 26.86 -18.89 -2.89
N GLN A 114 27.23 -18.08 -1.88
CA GLN A 114 28.29 -18.43 -0.91
C GLN A 114 27.91 -19.63 -0.05
N ALA A 115 26.68 -19.71 0.46
CA ALA A 115 26.24 -20.85 1.26
C ALA A 115 26.22 -22.15 0.45
N VAL A 116 25.76 -22.09 -0.80
CA VAL A 116 25.75 -23.25 -1.71
C VAL A 116 27.16 -23.70 -2.08
N SER A 117 28.09 -22.77 -2.34
CA SER A 117 29.48 -23.11 -2.66
C SER A 117 30.21 -23.70 -1.45
N GLN A 118 29.99 -23.17 -0.24
CA GLN A 118 30.51 -23.72 1.00
C GLN A 118 29.95 -25.11 1.31
N ALA A 119 28.64 -25.32 1.14
CA ALA A 119 28.01 -26.63 1.35
C ALA A 119 28.54 -27.68 0.36
N LYS A 120 28.76 -27.31 -0.91
CA LYS A 120 29.38 -28.19 -1.91
C LYS A 120 30.83 -28.54 -1.55
N LEU A 121 31.61 -27.57 -1.08
CA LEU A 121 32.99 -27.80 -0.65
C LEU A 121 33.05 -28.74 0.56
N GLN A 122 32.16 -28.55 1.55
CA GLN A 122 32.06 -29.42 2.72
C GLN A 122 31.64 -30.85 2.36
N GLN A 123 30.69 -31.03 1.43
CA GLN A 123 30.32 -32.36 0.94
C GLN A 123 31.46 -33.06 0.19
N ALA A 124 32.24 -32.32 -0.62
CA ALA A 124 33.37 -32.89 -1.34
C ALA A 124 34.51 -33.31 -0.38
N VAL A 125 34.75 -32.55 0.69
CA VAL A 125 35.75 -32.89 1.72
C VAL A 125 35.31 -34.07 2.59
N ALA A 126 34.00 -34.26 2.81
CA ALA A 126 33.49 -35.38 3.61
C ALA A 126 33.44 -36.74 2.86
N GLN A 127 33.74 -36.75 1.56
CA GLN A 127 33.75 -37.96 0.71
C GLN A 127 35.17 -38.51 0.45
N LEU A 128 36.20 -37.86 1.01
CA LEU A 128 37.59 -38.31 1.06
C LEU A 128 37.90 -38.87 2.45
#